data_AF-A0A6P7GUN8-F1
#
_entry.id   AF-A0A6P7GUN8-F1
#
_cell.length_a   1.000
_cell.length_b   1.000
_cell.length_c   1.000
_cell.angle_alpha   90.00
_cell.angle_beta   90.00
_cell.angle_gamma   90.00
#
_symmetry.space_group_name_H-M   'P 1'
#
loop_
_entity.id
_entity.type
_entity.pdbx_description
1 polymer ?
#
loop_
_entity_poly.entity_id
_entity_poly.type
_entity_poly.pdbx_seq_one_letter_code
_entity_poly.pdbx_strand_id
1 'polypeptide(L)'
;MKKTYTARRTGGKVSSVVNRPVYEIDDLNEEFQYEVPHKTIKERCVEAWQGINYIECLKRTFPIVVWMQEYHWPRDLISDVISGITIAILHIPQ
;
A
#
# COMPACT_ATOMS: atom_id res chain seq x y z
N MET A 1 37.88 9.72 16.32
CA MET A 1 38.57 8.40 16.24
C MET A 1 37.55 7.35 15.80
N LYS A 2 37.45 7.03 14.51
CA LYS A 2 36.46 6.07 13.99
C LYS A 2 36.90 4.64 14.34
N LYS A 3 36.19 3.95 15.24
CA LYS A 3 36.49 2.55 15.63
C LYS A 3 36.03 1.63 14.50
N THR A 4 36.96 0.92 13.86
CA THR A 4 36.67 -0.06 12.82
C THR A 4 36.74 -1.47 13.41
N TYR A 5 35.66 -2.24 13.27
CA TYR A 5 35.60 -3.63 13.72
C TYR A 5 35.60 -4.55 12.50
N THR A 6 36.43 -5.58 12.51
CA THR A 6 36.47 -6.60 11.45
C THR A 6 35.95 -7.93 12.01
N ALA A 7 35.01 -8.57 11.30
CA ALA A 7 34.46 -9.87 11.67
C ALA A 7 35.01 -10.98 10.76
N ARG A 8 35.36 -12.13 11.35
CA ARG A 8 36.01 -13.30 10.71
C ARG A 8 34.98 -14.40 10.41
N ARG A 9 35.05 -15.02 9.23
CA ARG A 9 34.16 -16.12 8.80
C ARG A 9 34.61 -17.48 9.34
N THR A 10 33.64 -18.32 9.70
CA THR A 10 33.81 -19.76 9.93
C THR A 10 32.66 -20.51 9.23
N GLY A 11 33.00 -21.48 8.37
CA GLY A 11 32.14 -22.60 7.94
C GLY A 11 30.87 -22.29 7.13
N GLY A 12 30.95 -22.41 5.79
CA GLY A 12 29.88 -22.95 4.94
C GLY A 12 28.57 -22.15 4.72
N LYS A 13 28.31 -21.06 5.44
CA LYS A 13 27.20 -20.15 5.16
C LYS A 13 27.71 -18.88 4.46
N VAL A 14 26.96 -18.38 3.47
CA VAL A 14 27.24 -17.07 2.85
C VAL A 14 27.04 -15.99 3.91
N SER A 15 28.12 -15.67 4.63
CA SER A 15 28.17 -14.60 5.62
C SER A 15 28.62 -13.33 4.92
N SER A 16 27.71 -12.40 4.63
CA SER A 16 28.05 -11.09 4.07
C SER A 16 28.92 -10.33 5.08
N VAL A 17 30.21 -10.19 4.76
CA VAL A 17 31.17 -9.43 5.56
C VAL A 17 30.98 -7.96 5.20
N VAL A 18 30.52 -7.15 6.15
CA VAL A 18 30.35 -5.72 5.94
C VAL A 18 31.39 -4.98 6.76
N ASN A 19 32.28 -4.26 6.07
CA ASN A 19 33.24 -3.35 6.68
C ASN A 19 32.72 -1.92 6.49
N ARG A 20 32.18 -1.33 7.54
CA ARG A 20 31.72 0.07 7.55
C ARG A 20 32.09 0.71 8.89
N PRO A 21 32.47 1.99 8.93
CA PRO A 21 32.71 2.66 10.19
C PRO A 21 31.41 2.75 11.00
N VAL A 22 31.54 2.75 12.33
CA VAL A 22 30.40 2.97 13.22
C VAL A 22 30.07 4.46 13.17
N TYR A 23 28.87 4.78 12.69
CA TYR A 23 28.34 6.14 12.64
C TYR A 23 27.36 6.36 13.80
N GLU A 24 27.42 7.53 14.41
CA GLU A 24 26.26 8.09 15.11
C GLU A 24 25.31 8.74 14.10
N ILE A 25 24.03 8.89 14.44
CA ILE A 25 23.01 9.37 13.50
C ILE A 25 23.36 10.78 13.01
N ASP A 26 23.88 11.64 13.90
CA ASP A 26 24.29 13.00 13.55
C ASP A 26 25.46 13.02 12.55
N ASP A 27 26.51 12.22 12.80
CA ASP A 27 27.65 12.06 11.89
C ASP A 27 27.23 11.53 10.51
N LEU A 28 26.26 10.62 10.48
CA LEU A 28 25.72 10.07 9.24
C LEU A 28 24.92 11.14 8.47
N ASN A 29 24.07 11.89 9.17
CA ASN A 29 23.27 12.93 8.54
C ASN A 29 24.17 14.05 7.98
N GLU A 30 25.25 14.40 8.68
CA GLU A 30 26.22 15.39 8.21
C GLU A 30 27.02 14.89 6.99
N GLU A 31 27.57 13.66 7.05
CA GLU A 31 28.38 13.11 5.95
C GLU A 31 27.58 12.90 4.66
N PHE A 32 26.29 12.56 4.79
CA PHE A 32 25.39 12.37 3.66
C PHE A 32 24.55 13.61 3.33
N GLN A 33 24.79 14.75 4.00
CA GLN A 33 24.05 16.01 3.84
C GLN A 33 22.52 15.79 3.89
N TYR A 34 22.07 14.90 4.78
CA TYR A 34 20.69 14.54 4.92
C TYR A 34 19.97 15.55 5.81
N GLU A 35 19.07 16.32 5.21
CA GLU A 35 18.14 17.18 5.94
C GLU A 35 16.73 16.62 5.82
N VAL A 36 16.02 16.53 6.95
CA VAL A 36 14.60 16.15 6.93
C VAL A 36 13.83 17.31 6.29
N PRO A 37 13.09 17.09 5.19
CA PRO A 37 12.32 18.17 4.56
C PRO A 37 11.21 18.63 5.53
N HIS A 38 11.41 19.80 6.12
CA HIS A 38 10.43 20.44 7.01
C HIS A 38 9.27 21.01 6.20
N LYS A 39 8.30 20.16 5.86
CA LYS A 39 7.05 20.62 5.25
C LYS A 39 6.18 21.35 6.27
N THR A 40 5.81 22.58 5.96
CA THR A 40 4.85 23.39 6.72
C THR A 40 3.49 22.68 6.74
N ILE A 41 2.71 22.84 7.81
CA ILE A 41 1.35 22.27 7.92
C ILE A 41 0.49 22.65 6.71
N LYS A 42 0.65 23.88 6.20
CA LYS A 42 -0.04 24.37 5.00
C LYS A 42 0.29 23.56 3.75
N GLU A 43 1.57 23.27 3.54
CA GLU A 43 2.05 22.49 2.39
C GLU A 43 1.55 21.04 2.45
N ARG A 44 1.48 20.46 3.65
CA ARG A 44 0.87 19.13 3.88
C ARG A 44 -0.62 19.12 3.55
N CYS A 45 -1.36 20.17 3.92
CA CYS A 45 -2.78 20.27 3.58
C CYS A 45 -3.00 20.42 2.07
N VAL A 46 -2.16 21.20 1.39
CA VAL A 46 -2.23 21.37 -0.07
C VAL A 46 -1.89 20.08 -0.80
N GLU A 47 -0.82 19.37 -0.41
CA GLU A 47 -0.50 18.03 -0.95
C GLU A 47 -1.64 17.04 -0.71
N ALA A 48 -2.20 17.03 0.50
CA ALA A 48 -3.31 16.13 0.83
C ALA A 48 -4.54 16.41 -0.04
N TRP A 49 -4.88 17.68 -0.26
CA TRP A 49 -6.00 18.08 -1.12
C TRP A 49 -5.77 17.79 -2.60
N GLN A 50 -4.55 18.01 -3.09
CA GLN A 50 -4.17 17.68 -4.47
C GLN A 50 -4.17 16.17 -4.72
N GLY A 51 -4.00 15.34 -3.69
CA GLY A 51 -4.08 13.89 -3.77
C GLY A 51 -5.50 13.31 -3.78
N ILE A 52 -6.54 14.12 -3.57
CA ILE A 52 -7.93 13.63 -3.52
C ILE A 52 -8.46 13.42 -4.94
N ASN A 53 -8.43 12.17 -5.40
CA ASN A 53 -9.15 11.74 -6.60
C ASN A 53 -10.62 11.48 -6.26
N TYR A 54 -11.53 12.34 -6.75
CA TYR A 54 -12.98 12.16 -6.57
C TYR A 54 -13.48 10.81 -7.09
N ILE A 55 -12.89 10.31 -8.17
CA ILE A 55 -13.22 9.00 -8.76
C ILE A 55 -12.85 7.87 -7.79
N GLU A 56 -11.68 7.96 -7.14
CA GLU A 56 -11.24 6.98 -6.15
C GLU A 56 -12.12 7.01 -4.90
N CYS A 57 -12.53 8.21 -4.47
CA CYS A 57 -13.48 8.37 -3.37
C CYS A 57 -14.85 7.75 -3.70
N LEU A 58 -15.34 7.94 -4.93
CA LEU A 58 -16.61 7.37 -5.37
C LEU A 58 -16.53 5.84 -5.46
N LYS A 59 -15.43 5.28 -5.97
CA LYS A 59 -15.16 3.84 -5.99
C LYS A 59 -15.07 3.22 -4.60
N ARG A 60 -14.47 3.94 -3.63
CA ARG A 60 -14.40 3.51 -2.23
C ARG A 60 -15.74 3.59 -1.51
N THR A 61 -16.52 4.64 -1.78
CA THR A 61 -17.83 4.85 -1.13
C THR A 61 -18.88 3.90 -1.69
N PHE A 62 -18.87 3.71 -3.00
CA PHE A 62 -19.78 2.84 -3.71
C PHE A 62 -18.96 1.81 -4.49
N PRO A 63 -18.47 0.75 -3.81
CA PRO A 63 -17.85 -0.38 -4.51
C PRO A 63 -18.79 -0.98 -5.55
N ILE A 64 -20.10 -0.66 -5.45
CA ILE A 64 -21.12 -1.08 -6.38
C ILE A 64 -20.81 -0.72 -7.84
N VAL A 65 -20.23 0.46 -8.04
CA VAL A 65 -19.95 1.03 -9.35
C VAL A 65 -18.79 0.29 -10.01
N VAL A 66 -17.87 -0.26 -9.21
CA VAL A 66 -16.70 -1.00 -9.71
C VAL A 66 -17.14 -2.32 -10.34
N TRP A 67 -17.99 -3.11 -9.67
CA TRP A 67 -18.48 -4.36 -10.26
C TRP A 67 -19.48 -4.13 -11.39
N MET A 68 -20.29 -3.07 -11.30
CA MET A 68 -21.26 -2.74 -12.35
C MET A 68 -20.59 -2.32 -13.67
N GLN A 69 -19.42 -1.68 -13.63
CA GLN A 69 -18.66 -1.33 -14.84
C GLN A 69 -18.08 -2.56 -15.58
N GLU A 70 -17.80 -3.65 -14.87
CA GLU A 70 -17.25 -4.89 -15.43
C GLU A 70 -18.35 -5.91 -15.81
N TYR A 71 -19.60 -5.58 -15.51
CA TYR A 71 -20.76 -6.46 -15.67
C TYR A 71 -21.20 -6.62 -17.13
N HIS A 72 -21.34 -7.86 -17.58
CA HIS A 72 -21.83 -8.18 -18.92
C HIS A 72 -23.34 -8.41 -18.89
N TRP A 73 -24.08 -7.30 -19.01
CA TRP A 73 -25.56 -7.23 -18.98
C TRP A 73 -26.31 -8.43 -19.58
N PRO A 74 -26.05 -8.89 -20.82
CA PRO A 74 -26.88 -9.94 -21.41
C PRO A 74 -26.70 -11.32 -20.77
N ARG A 75 -25.54 -11.63 -20.17
CA ARG A 75 -25.30 -12.97 -19.59
C ARG A 75 -25.53 -12.99 -18.09
N ASP A 76 -25.00 -11.99 -17.40
CA ASP A 76 -24.99 -11.98 -15.95
C ASP A 76 -26.40 -11.66 -15.40
N LEU A 77 -27.16 -10.77 -16.07
CA LEU A 77 -28.51 -10.38 -15.62
C LEU A 77 -29.48 -11.57 -15.68
N ILE A 78 -29.40 -12.38 -16.72
CA ILE A 78 -30.25 -13.57 -16.87
C ILE A 78 -29.94 -14.58 -15.76
N SER A 79 -28.66 -14.78 -15.46
CA SER A 79 -28.22 -15.65 -14.37
C SER A 79 -28.71 -15.15 -13.01
N ASP A 80 -28.60 -13.85 -12.74
CA ASP A 80 -29.02 -13.22 -11.50
C ASP A 80 -30.55 -13.29 -11.31
N VAL A 81 -31.33 -13.13 -12.39
CA VAL A 81 -32.79 -13.27 -12.35
C VAL A 81 -33.20 -14.71 -12.03
N ILE A 82 -32.62 -15.71 -12.67
CA ILE A 82 -32.95 -17.13 -12.42
C ILE A 82 -32.54 -17.54 -11.00
N SER A 83 -31.35 -17.10 -10.56
CA SER A 83 -30.87 -17.30 -9.19
C SER A 83 -31.79 -16.64 -8.16
N GLY A 84 -32.19 -15.39 -8.40
CA GLY A 84 -33.10 -14.64 -7.54
C GLY A 84 -34.48 -15.31 -7.43
N ILE A 85 -35.04 -15.80 -8.54
CA ILE A 85 -36.30 -16.55 -8.55
C ILE A 85 -36.16 -17.86 -7.76
N THR A 86 -35.06 -18.59 -7.93
CA THR A 86 -34.81 -19.86 -7.23
C THR A 86 -34.70 -19.64 -5.73
N ILE A 87 -33.94 -18.64 -5.30
CA ILE A 87 -33.80 -18.26 -3.89
C ILE A 87 -35.14 -17.76 -3.34
N ALA A 88 -35.90 -16.98 -4.10
CA ALA A 88 -37.22 -16.50 -3.67
C ALA A 88 -38.20 -17.66 -3.43
N ILE A 89 -38.20 -18.66 -4.31
CA ILE A 89 -38.99 -19.89 -4.14
C ILE A 89 -38.51 -20.68 -2.92
N LEU A 90 -37.19 -20.80 -2.74
CA LEU A 90 -36.59 -21.50 -1.60
C LEU A 90 -36.87 -20.81 -0.25
N HIS A 91 -36.99 -19.47 -0.25
CA HIS A 91 -37.21 -18.67 0.95
C HIS A 91 -38.69 -18.59 1.35
N ILE A 92 -39.61 -19.16 0.56
CA ILE A 92 -40.97 -19.47 1.03
C ILE A 92 -40.81 -20.54 2.10
N PRO A 93 -41.01 -20.24 3.40
CA PRO A 93 -40.84 -21.24 4.43
C PRO A 93 -41.81 -22.39 4.15
N GLN A 94 -41.25 -23.62 4.13
CA GLN A 94 -41.99 -24.87 3.92
C GLN A 94 -43.05 -25.08 5.00
#